data_AF-A0A4Z0QC16-F1
#
_entry.id   AF-A0A4Z0QC16-F1
#
_cell.length_a   1.000
_cell.length_b   1.000
_cell.length_c   1.000
_cell.angle_alpha   90.00
_cell.angle_beta   90.00
_cell.angle_gamma   90.00
#
_symmetry.space_group_name_H-M   'P 1'
#
loop_
_entity.id
_entity.type
_entity.pdbx_description
1 polymer ?
#
loop_
_entity_poly.entity_id
_entity_poly.type
_entity_poly.pdbx_seq_one_letter_code
_entity_poly.pdbx_strand_id
1 'polypeptide(L)'
;MPSKPTWNLLNRLALGLAVLLRWAHELAMPQLTRDMQTQTESAVNLLRGQGVSLARVNWQDLSQPIFEPLNLWPPGYAWLMAGLLQLSPSVLLATQLMHWAGLLGLLTAWWYLLRPLRSTLVPWAPAVFFLFWGLSNAPFHLLFGTDLLALACYSGGLALLLHLLTRPAAEQRPAAAIQAALLMSGLGFAACLFRFAYYPLAFFLPLVLLLVAWRGRPGLLRPAGAALLLLTALVGGLLVYQARVAGDAYYITQFYTQLSTEPSSRATGGVYWHHLLQLDPVLYHSFFSNELDFSRLPQGEFIRRISAGLVSVLVGAVVVFGLRNEVRAARRDGHRELTPRLLFHLLLLGTALLCAGLLVALSLRYPAALVGWFAGGVWTYVADTRYFLPAFLSVSAMLLVLVLARPPRLSPGLRAAALALLGASLLLSLVTRNRRTAQLVWQQPAFSMDKRPGYPSDVRQLDELLRKVRPGEPVLFARNYYNKRVEIAARLAGHIIIDADSLLAHQPLRTSRPVLMLFDLNPNAAPSPAVADFLRQHRALPQLRLHALDAQLLQLQIRPDSAAVRRRP
;
A
#
# COMPACT_ATOMS: atom_id res chain seq x y z
N MET A 1 -29.92 -20.97 -33.13
CA MET A 1 -28.63 -21.09 -32.40
C MET A 1 -28.34 -19.78 -31.71
N PRO A 2 -28.17 -19.72 -30.38
CA PRO A 2 -27.85 -18.47 -29.69
C PRO A 2 -26.51 -17.91 -30.21
N SER A 3 -26.48 -16.63 -30.56
CA SER A 3 -25.28 -15.95 -31.04
C SER A 3 -24.21 -15.99 -29.94
N LYS A 4 -22.99 -16.40 -30.30
CA LYS A 4 -21.85 -16.39 -29.35
C LYS A 4 -21.71 -14.96 -28.82
N PRO A 5 -21.66 -14.73 -27.50
CA PRO A 5 -21.51 -13.39 -26.95
C PRO A 5 -20.27 -12.75 -27.56
N THR A 6 -20.40 -11.49 -27.98
CA THR A 6 -19.28 -10.77 -28.58
C THR A 6 -18.12 -10.73 -27.60
N TRP A 7 -16.87 -10.79 -28.10
CA TRP A 7 -15.63 -10.65 -27.30
C TRP A 7 -15.75 -9.57 -26.21
N ASN A 8 -16.44 -8.48 -26.51
CA ASN A 8 -16.58 -7.35 -25.60
C ASN A 8 -17.51 -7.65 -24.42
N LEU A 9 -18.60 -8.39 -24.60
CA LEU A 9 -19.56 -8.62 -23.52
C LEU A 9 -18.99 -9.55 -22.44
N LEU A 10 -18.49 -10.74 -22.83
CA LEU A 10 -17.93 -11.71 -21.88
C LEU A 10 -16.81 -11.10 -21.04
N ASN A 11 -15.87 -10.42 -21.69
CA ASN A 11 -14.71 -9.84 -21.02
C ASN A 11 -15.11 -8.65 -20.11
N ARG A 12 -16.13 -7.85 -20.47
CA ARG A 12 -16.68 -6.81 -19.59
C ARG A 12 -17.42 -7.37 -18.38
N LEU A 13 -18.20 -8.43 -18.56
CA LEU A 13 -18.88 -9.13 -17.46
C LEU A 13 -17.86 -9.73 -16.49
N ALA A 14 -16.79 -10.35 -16.99
CA ALA A 14 -15.72 -10.88 -16.17
C ALA A 14 -14.96 -9.78 -15.40
N LEU A 15 -14.70 -8.63 -16.03
CA LEU A 15 -14.14 -7.45 -15.35
C LEU A 15 -15.07 -6.97 -14.23
N GLY A 16 -16.36 -6.78 -14.52
CA GLY A 16 -17.36 -6.36 -13.52
C GLY A 16 -17.46 -7.37 -12.36
N LEU A 17 -17.48 -8.67 -12.66
CA LEU A 17 -17.49 -9.72 -11.65
C LEU A 17 -16.21 -9.70 -10.81
N ALA A 18 -15.04 -9.48 -11.41
CA ALA A 18 -13.78 -9.38 -10.67
C ALA A 18 -13.78 -8.18 -9.71
N VAL A 19 -14.28 -7.02 -10.13
CA VAL A 19 -14.48 -5.84 -9.27
C VAL A 19 -15.41 -6.19 -8.11
N LEU A 20 -16.57 -6.77 -8.38
CA LEU A 20 -17.55 -7.14 -7.34
C LEU A 20 -17.00 -8.15 -6.35
N LEU A 21 -16.32 -9.20 -6.84
CA LEU A 21 -15.68 -10.20 -5.99
C LEU A 21 -14.65 -9.57 -5.05
N ARG A 22 -13.91 -8.56 -5.52
CA ARG A 22 -12.92 -7.86 -4.73
C ARG A 22 -13.53 -6.86 -3.76
N TRP A 23 -14.53 -6.08 -4.16
CA TRP A 23 -15.29 -5.25 -3.22
C TRP A 23 -15.95 -6.07 -2.13
N ALA A 24 -16.54 -7.22 -2.47
CA ALA A 24 -17.09 -8.14 -1.48
C ALA A 24 -16.01 -8.65 -0.51
N HIS A 25 -14.79 -8.89 -0.98
CA HIS A 25 -13.67 -9.26 -0.12
C HIS A 25 -13.26 -8.12 0.82
N GLU A 26 -13.10 -6.89 0.31
CA GLU A 26 -12.75 -5.70 1.12
C GLU A 26 -13.84 -5.33 2.12
N LEU A 27 -15.11 -5.56 1.78
CA LEU A 27 -16.24 -5.40 2.70
C LEU A 27 -16.24 -6.45 3.81
N ALA A 28 -15.88 -7.70 3.48
CA ALA A 28 -15.77 -8.76 4.48
C ALA A 28 -14.53 -8.55 5.38
N MET A 29 -13.47 -7.94 4.86
CA MET A 29 -12.20 -7.72 5.58
C MET A 29 -11.76 -6.26 5.51
N PRO A 30 -12.49 -5.33 6.14
CA PRO A 30 -12.13 -3.92 6.12
C PRO A 30 -10.77 -3.72 6.79
N GLN A 31 -9.77 -3.36 5.99
CA GLN A 31 -8.42 -3.10 6.48
C GLN A 31 -8.24 -1.61 6.76
N LEU A 32 -7.79 -1.30 7.98
CA LEU A 32 -7.35 0.06 8.35
C LEU A 32 -5.96 -0.05 8.95
N THR A 33 -4.95 -0.03 8.10
CA THR A 33 -3.55 -0.17 8.53
C THR A 33 -3.04 1.09 9.20
N ARG A 34 -1.95 0.96 9.98
CA ARG A 34 -1.31 2.09 10.66
C ARG A 34 -0.91 3.21 9.68
N ASP A 35 -0.44 2.83 8.50
CA ASP A 35 -0.03 3.76 7.45
C ASP A 35 -1.22 4.58 6.94
N MET A 36 -2.37 3.94 6.76
CA MET A 36 -3.59 4.63 6.36
C MET A 36 -4.12 5.52 7.48
N GLN A 37 -4.11 5.06 8.73
CA GLN A 37 -4.53 5.87 9.88
C GLN A 37 -3.73 7.16 9.99
N THR A 38 -2.41 7.08 9.81
CA THR A 38 -1.51 8.23 9.86
C THR A 38 -1.83 9.23 8.75
N GLN A 39 -2.10 8.76 7.54
CA GLN A 39 -2.45 9.65 6.43
C GLN A 39 -3.87 10.20 6.54
N THR A 40 -4.80 9.46 7.14
CA THR A 40 -6.15 9.93 7.44
C THR A 40 -6.16 10.96 8.57
N GLU A 41 -5.36 10.78 9.62
CA GLU A 41 -5.12 11.81 10.64
C GLU A 41 -4.65 13.11 9.98
N SER A 42 -3.72 13.00 9.03
CA SER A 42 -3.25 14.15 8.28
C SER A 42 -4.32 14.81 7.40
N ALA A 43 -5.21 14.01 6.81
CA ALA A 43 -6.37 14.52 6.09
C ALA A 43 -7.33 15.32 7.01
N VAL A 44 -7.55 14.84 8.23
CA VAL A 44 -8.38 15.53 9.23
C VAL A 44 -7.74 16.85 9.67
N ASN A 45 -6.42 16.85 9.89
CA ASN A 45 -5.68 18.07 10.23
C ASN A 45 -5.72 19.10 9.09
N LEU A 46 -5.63 18.63 7.84
CA LEU A 46 -5.79 19.49 6.66
C LEU A 46 -7.17 20.16 6.63
N LEU A 47 -8.24 19.41 6.89
CA LEU A 47 -9.60 19.94 6.97
C LEU A 47 -9.79 20.95 8.11
N ARG A 48 -8.96 20.89 9.15
CA ARG A 48 -8.93 21.82 10.28
C ARG A 48 -8.03 23.04 10.06
N GLY A 49 -7.46 23.19 8.86
CA GLY A 49 -6.57 24.30 8.53
C GLY A 49 -5.15 24.16 9.10
N GLN A 50 -4.76 22.98 9.58
CA GLN A 50 -3.43 22.70 10.17
C GLN A 50 -2.44 22.15 9.13
N GLY A 51 -2.80 22.20 7.84
CA GLY A 51 -2.00 21.65 6.75
C GLY A 51 -1.91 20.11 6.75
N VAL A 52 -1.05 19.56 5.89
CA VAL A 52 -0.78 18.11 5.83
C VAL A 52 0.21 17.76 6.95
N SER A 53 -0.33 17.62 8.16
CA SER A 53 0.46 17.47 9.39
C SER A 53 -0.08 16.34 10.28
N LEU A 54 0.72 15.96 11.27
CA LEU A 54 0.36 15.03 12.33
C LEU A 54 0.38 15.77 13.66
N ALA A 55 -0.61 15.49 14.50
CA ALA A 55 -0.72 16.16 15.78
C ALA A 55 0.22 15.50 16.80
N ARG A 56 0.93 16.31 17.58
CA ARG A 56 1.88 15.89 18.61
C ARG A 56 1.67 16.68 19.88
N VAL A 57 2.07 16.07 20.98
CA VAL A 57 2.10 16.74 22.28
C VAL A 57 3.24 17.75 22.32
N ASN A 58 2.95 18.94 22.85
CA ASN A 58 4.00 19.84 23.32
C ASN A 58 4.29 19.53 24.78
N TRP A 59 5.47 18.96 25.04
CA TRP A 59 5.89 18.62 26.40
C TRP A 59 6.05 19.85 27.32
N GLN A 60 6.19 21.05 26.75
CA GLN A 60 6.28 22.30 27.50
C GLN A 60 4.90 22.86 27.90
N ASP A 61 3.86 22.55 27.13
CA ASP A 61 2.48 22.95 27.40
C ASP A 61 1.52 21.97 26.71
N LEU A 62 0.98 21.03 27.48
CA LEU A 62 0.07 20.00 27.00
C LEU A 62 -1.21 20.57 26.34
N SER A 63 -1.56 21.82 26.60
CA SER A 63 -2.72 22.47 25.98
C SER A 63 -2.46 23.05 24.58
N GLN A 64 -1.21 23.02 24.11
CA GLN A 64 -0.79 23.58 22.83
C GLN A 64 -0.25 22.48 21.92
N PRO A 65 -1.09 21.81 21.11
CA PRO A 65 -0.63 20.77 20.19
C PRO A 65 0.43 21.32 19.22
N ILE A 66 1.46 20.53 18.93
CA ILE A 66 2.41 20.80 17.84
C ILE A 66 1.97 20.02 16.61
N PHE A 67 1.99 20.67 15.45
CA PHE A 67 1.66 20.04 14.19
C PHE A 67 2.94 19.81 13.39
N GLU A 68 3.39 18.57 13.34
CA GLU A 68 4.55 18.16 12.56
C GLU A 68 4.12 17.85 11.13
N PRO A 69 4.82 18.32 10.09
CA PRO A 69 4.52 17.95 8.71
C PRO A 69 4.51 16.44 8.50
N LEU A 70 3.61 15.94 7.64
CA LEU A 70 3.64 14.54 7.21
C LEU A 70 4.85 14.29 6.30
N ASN A 71 5.95 13.83 6.89
CA ASN A 71 7.21 13.54 6.19
C ASN A 71 7.33 12.06 5.76
N LEU A 72 6.64 11.12 6.43
CA LEU A 72 6.76 9.68 6.14
C LEU A 72 6.06 9.25 4.84
N TRP A 73 5.13 10.06 4.34
CA TRP A 73 4.26 9.75 3.20
C TRP A 73 4.13 10.93 2.25
N PRO A 74 3.98 10.68 0.94
CA PRO A 74 3.53 11.71 0.02
C PRO A 74 2.12 12.23 0.39
N PRO A 75 1.80 13.49 0.07
CA PRO A 75 0.57 14.13 0.56
C PRO A 75 -0.70 13.73 -0.20
N GLY A 76 -0.59 13.04 -1.34
CA GLY A 76 -1.73 12.80 -2.24
C GLY A 76 -2.84 11.97 -1.62
N TYR A 77 -2.52 11.01 -0.74
CA TYR A 77 -3.56 10.26 -0.01
C TYR A 77 -4.32 11.16 0.95
N ALA A 78 -3.61 12.00 1.71
CA ALA A 78 -4.23 12.91 2.68
C ALA A 78 -5.14 13.93 1.96
N TRP A 79 -4.70 14.47 0.82
CA TRP A 79 -5.52 15.36 -0.02
C TRP A 79 -6.79 14.70 -0.52
N LEU A 80 -6.69 13.51 -1.11
CA LEU A 80 -7.85 12.79 -1.64
C LEU A 80 -8.78 12.35 -0.50
N MET A 81 -8.22 11.90 0.62
CA MET A 81 -8.98 11.50 1.80
C MET A 81 -9.72 12.69 2.41
N ALA A 82 -9.12 13.87 2.48
CA ALA A 82 -9.77 15.08 2.97
C ALA A 82 -11.03 15.41 2.15
N GLY A 83 -10.95 15.33 0.82
CA GLY A 83 -12.11 15.48 -0.05
C GLY A 83 -13.19 14.41 0.19
N LEU A 84 -12.80 13.15 0.31
CA LEU A 84 -13.75 12.07 0.60
C LEU A 84 -14.40 12.17 1.98
N LEU A 85 -13.68 12.67 2.99
CA LEU A 85 -14.20 12.89 4.34
C LEU A 85 -15.26 13.99 4.37
N GLN A 86 -15.17 15.01 3.52
CA GLN A 86 -16.23 16.01 3.38
C GLN A 86 -17.52 15.42 2.77
N LEU A 87 -17.37 14.41 1.90
CA LEU A 87 -18.50 13.80 1.18
C LEU A 87 -19.06 12.55 1.86
N SER A 88 -18.37 12.02 2.88
CA SER A 88 -18.71 10.75 3.52
C SER A 88 -19.16 10.96 4.97
N PRO A 89 -20.21 10.26 5.44
CA PRO A 89 -20.68 10.35 6.82
C PRO A 89 -19.71 9.75 7.85
N SER A 90 -18.76 8.93 7.40
CA SER A 90 -17.77 8.29 8.27
C SER A 90 -16.43 8.08 7.56
N VAL A 91 -15.37 8.04 8.37
CA VAL A 91 -14.00 7.73 7.91
C VAL A 91 -13.90 6.36 7.27
N LEU A 92 -14.66 5.39 7.79
CA LEU A 92 -14.68 4.03 7.25
C LEU A 92 -15.24 4.00 5.82
N LEU A 93 -16.34 4.72 5.56
CA LEU A 93 -16.87 4.82 4.20
C LEU A 93 -15.87 5.53 3.29
N ALA A 94 -15.30 6.66 3.71
CA ALA A 94 -14.28 7.37 2.92
C ALA A 94 -13.09 6.46 2.56
N THR A 95 -12.63 5.67 3.53
CA THR A 95 -11.57 4.67 3.34
C THR A 95 -12.01 3.59 2.36
N GLN A 96 -13.22 3.07 2.45
CA GLN A 96 -13.70 2.05 1.52
C GLN A 96 -13.87 2.60 0.09
N LEU A 97 -14.40 3.82 -0.06
CA LEU A 97 -14.49 4.51 -1.35
C LEU A 97 -13.10 4.65 -1.99
N MET A 98 -12.08 4.96 -1.19
CA MET A 98 -10.70 5.04 -1.66
C MET A 98 -10.21 3.71 -2.25
N HIS A 99 -10.42 2.59 -1.55
CA HIS A 99 -10.03 1.26 -2.06
C HIS A 99 -10.82 0.88 -3.29
N TRP A 100 -12.12 1.14 -3.30
CA TRP A 100 -12.97 0.81 -4.43
C TRP A 100 -12.55 1.57 -5.69
N ALA A 101 -12.24 2.86 -5.55
CA ALA A 101 -11.71 3.69 -6.62
C ALA A 101 -10.36 3.16 -7.12
N GLY A 102 -9.44 2.85 -6.20
CA GLY A 102 -8.12 2.31 -6.55
C GLY A 102 -8.22 0.97 -7.28
N LEU A 103 -9.04 0.04 -6.80
CA LEU A 103 -9.24 -1.28 -7.41
C LEU A 103 -9.89 -1.17 -8.78
N LEU A 104 -10.95 -0.37 -8.91
CA LEU A 104 -11.59 -0.12 -10.19
C LEU A 104 -10.60 0.50 -11.18
N GLY A 105 -9.81 1.48 -10.72
CA GLY A 105 -8.75 2.12 -11.48
C GLY A 105 -7.70 1.10 -11.95
N LEU A 106 -7.24 0.21 -11.06
CA LEU A 106 -6.26 -0.83 -11.37
C LEU A 106 -6.81 -1.79 -12.43
N LEU A 107 -7.98 -2.38 -12.21
CA LEU A 107 -8.55 -3.36 -13.14
C LEU A 107 -8.89 -2.71 -14.50
N THR A 108 -9.31 -1.44 -14.50
CA THR A 108 -9.51 -0.66 -15.72
C THR A 108 -8.19 -0.38 -16.45
N ALA A 109 -7.14 0.01 -15.73
CA ALA A 109 -5.81 0.19 -16.32
C ALA A 109 -5.32 -1.10 -16.99
N TRP A 110 -5.51 -2.25 -16.36
CA TRP A 110 -5.17 -3.56 -16.93
C TRP A 110 -6.05 -3.95 -18.12
N TRP A 111 -7.33 -3.59 -18.12
CA TRP A 111 -8.18 -3.74 -19.30
C TRP A 111 -7.59 -3.00 -20.51
N TYR A 112 -7.15 -1.76 -20.30
CA TYR A 112 -6.49 -0.98 -21.34
C TYR A 112 -5.12 -1.55 -21.71
N LEU A 113 -4.33 -2.03 -20.76
CA LEU A 113 -3.01 -2.63 -21.00
C LEU A 113 -3.11 -3.93 -21.83
N LEU A 114 -4.18 -4.72 -21.68
CA LEU A 114 -4.40 -5.94 -22.47
C LEU A 114 -4.94 -5.66 -23.89
N ARG A 115 -5.51 -4.48 -24.15
CA ARG A 115 -6.16 -4.15 -25.43
C ARG A 115 -5.23 -4.26 -26.65
N PRO A 116 -3.96 -3.80 -26.63
CA PRO A 116 -3.03 -3.99 -27.74
C PRO A 116 -2.70 -5.46 -28.05
N LEU A 117 -2.97 -6.37 -27.12
CA LEU A 117 -2.67 -7.79 -27.25
C LEU A 117 -3.85 -8.59 -27.82
N ARG A 118 -5.01 -7.96 -28.09
CA ARG A 118 -6.26 -8.65 -28.47
C ARG A 118 -6.10 -9.63 -29.63
N SER A 119 -5.34 -9.27 -30.66
CA SER A 119 -5.11 -10.14 -31.84
C SER A 119 -4.23 -11.36 -31.55
N THR A 120 -3.48 -11.32 -30.45
CA THR A 120 -2.49 -12.34 -30.07
C THR A 120 -2.91 -13.20 -28.89
N LEU A 121 -4.09 -12.93 -28.31
CA LEU A 121 -4.64 -13.64 -27.17
C LEU A 121 -5.84 -14.49 -27.57
N VAL A 122 -6.11 -15.56 -26.81
CA VAL A 122 -7.36 -16.31 -26.95
C VAL A 122 -8.58 -15.41 -26.68
N PRO A 123 -9.71 -15.56 -27.43
CA PRO A 123 -11.10 -15.42 -26.99
C PRO A 123 -11.45 -14.59 -25.74
N TRP A 124 -11.04 -15.25 -24.69
CA TRP A 124 -11.54 -15.20 -23.34
C TRP A 124 -10.37 -14.96 -22.38
N ALA A 125 -9.17 -14.63 -22.91
CA ALA A 125 -7.99 -14.40 -22.10
C ALA A 125 -8.21 -13.28 -21.09
N PRO A 126 -8.78 -12.11 -21.47
CA PRO A 126 -9.06 -11.06 -20.49
C PRO A 126 -10.03 -11.55 -19.41
N ALA A 127 -11.08 -12.31 -19.78
CA ALA A 127 -12.00 -12.88 -18.81
C ALA A 127 -11.27 -13.80 -17.81
N VAL A 128 -10.42 -14.71 -18.27
CA VAL A 128 -9.61 -15.57 -17.38
C VAL A 128 -8.66 -14.75 -16.52
N PHE A 129 -8.05 -13.71 -17.07
CA PHE A 129 -7.17 -12.80 -16.34
C PHE A 129 -7.91 -12.10 -15.18
N PHE A 130 -9.06 -11.50 -15.46
CA PHE A 130 -9.86 -10.81 -14.45
C PHE A 130 -10.49 -11.76 -13.44
N LEU A 131 -11.01 -12.91 -13.87
CA LEU A 131 -11.55 -13.90 -12.92
C LEU A 131 -10.44 -14.46 -12.02
N PHE A 132 -9.27 -14.75 -12.58
CA PHE A 132 -8.11 -15.17 -11.79
C PHE A 132 -7.76 -14.12 -10.73
N TRP A 133 -7.64 -12.85 -11.14
CA TRP A 133 -7.40 -11.74 -10.21
C TRP A 133 -8.59 -11.33 -9.37
N GLY A 134 -9.82 -11.75 -9.64
CA GLY A 134 -10.98 -11.52 -8.77
C GLY A 134 -11.06 -12.55 -7.64
N LEU A 135 -10.55 -13.76 -7.89
CA LEU A 135 -10.63 -14.92 -7.00
C LEU A 135 -9.35 -15.19 -6.21
N SER A 136 -8.18 -14.87 -6.75
CA SER A 136 -6.88 -15.10 -6.10
C SER A 136 -6.76 -14.33 -4.78
N ASN A 137 -5.93 -14.74 -3.82
CA ASN A 137 -5.56 -13.86 -2.70
C ASN A 137 -4.29 -13.05 -3.01
N ALA A 138 -3.37 -13.63 -3.77
CA ALA A 138 -2.17 -12.94 -4.22
C ALA A 138 -2.39 -12.22 -5.56
N PRO A 139 -1.79 -11.04 -5.78
CA PRO A 139 -1.05 -10.22 -4.82
C PRO A 139 -1.95 -9.27 -4.00
N PHE A 140 -3.28 -9.38 -4.13
CA PHE A 140 -4.23 -8.38 -3.62
C PHE A 140 -4.34 -8.28 -2.10
N HIS A 141 -3.99 -9.32 -1.34
CA HIS A 141 -4.07 -9.30 0.12
C HIS A 141 -3.20 -8.22 0.79
N LEU A 142 -2.19 -7.69 0.09
CA LEU A 142 -1.28 -6.61 0.52
C LEU A 142 -1.59 -5.27 -0.13
N LEU A 143 -2.61 -5.23 -0.98
CA LEU A 143 -2.83 -4.18 -1.95
C LEU A 143 -3.98 -3.29 -1.48
N PHE A 144 -3.70 -2.45 -0.51
CA PHE A 144 -4.66 -1.54 0.13
C PHE A 144 -4.09 -0.13 0.27
N GLY A 145 -4.95 0.84 0.55
CA GLY A 145 -4.58 2.23 0.78
C GLY A 145 -3.77 2.86 -0.37
N THR A 146 -2.62 3.44 -0.04
CA THR A 146 -1.73 4.12 -0.99
C THR A 146 -1.11 3.20 -2.03
N ASP A 147 -0.80 1.96 -1.67
CA ASP A 147 -0.20 0.98 -2.58
C ASP A 147 -1.09 0.71 -3.78
N LEU A 148 -2.37 0.48 -3.52
CA LEU A 148 -3.36 0.21 -4.56
C LEU A 148 -3.55 1.40 -5.50
N LEU A 149 -3.69 2.62 -4.96
CA LEU A 149 -3.83 3.83 -5.77
C LEU A 149 -2.59 4.11 -6.61
N ALA A 150 -1.41 4.03 -6.00
CA ALA A 150 -0.14 4.25 -6.70
C ALA A 150 0.02 3.25 -7.85
N LEU A 151 -0.28 1.98 -7.61
CA LEU A 151 -0.18 0.93 -8.61
C LEU A 151 -1.24 1.08 -9.71
N ALA A 152 -2.45 1.52 -9.39
CA ALA A 152 -3.49 1.81 -10.37
C ALA A 152 -3.05 2.92 -11.33
N CYS A 153 -2.55 4.04 -10.79
CA CYS A 153 -2.04 5.16 -11.58
C CYS A 153 -0.84 4.73 -12.44
N TYR A 154 0.15 4.07 -11.85
CA TYR A 154 1.31 3.58 -12.59
C TYR A 154 0.93 2.60 -13.71
N SER A 155 0.04 1.65 -13.45
CA SER A 155 -0.46 0.70 -14.44
C SER A 155 -1.21 1.42 -15.58
N GLY A 156 -1.93 2.51 -15.27
CA GLY A 156 -2.58 3.36 -16.27
C GLY A 156 -1.55 4.07 -17.17
N GLY A 157 -0.47 4.59 -16.59
CA GLY A 157 0.66 5.13 -17.35
C GLY A 157 1.31 4.06 -18.23
N LEU A 158 1.52 2.86 -17.69
CA LEU A 158 2.07 1.72 -18.44
C LEU A 158 1.17 1.30 -19.60
N ALA A 159 -0.16 1.35 -19.42
CA ALA A 159 -1.13 1.09 -20.48
C ALA A 159 -0.98 2.10 -21.62
N LEU A 160 -0.92 3.40 -21.30
CA LEU A 160 -0.71 4.44 -22.30
C LEU A 160 0.63 4.30 -23.03
N LEU A 161 1.70 3.95 -22.30
CA LEU A 161 3.00 3.66 -22.89
C LEU A 161 2.89 2.53 -23.92
N LEU A 162 2.30 1.40 -23.54
CA LEU A 162 2.15 0.27 -24.46
C LEU A 162 1.30 0.65 -25.69
N HIS A 163 0.21 1.40 -25.51
CA HIS A 163 -0.62 1.89 -26.62
C HIS A 163 0.18 2.78 -27.58
N LEU A 164 0.96 3.74 -27.07
CA LEU A 164 1.82 4.61 -27.88
C LEU A 164 2.85 3.82 -28.69
N LEU A 165 3.44 2.80 -28.06
CA LEU A 165 4.47 1.97 -28.67
C LEU A 165 3.93 0.87 -29.60
N THR A 166 2.64 0.53 -29.53
CA THR A 166 2.04 -0.50 -30.41
C THR A 166 1.19 0.07 -31.53
N ARG A 167 0.80 1.34 -31.45
CA ARG A 167 0.06 2.02 -32.53
C ARG A 167 0.94 2.19 -33.78
N PRO A 168 0.44 1.87 -35.00
CA PRO A 168 1.18 2.09 -36.24
C PRO A 168 1.55 3.56 -36.44
N ALA A 169 2.76 3.83 -36.95
CA ALA A 169 3.25 5.21 -37.15
C ALA A 169 2.34 6.05 -38.05
N ALA A 170 1.77 5.45 -39.10
CA ALA A 170 0.85 6.14 -40.04
C ALA A 170 -0.46 6.61 -39.37
N GLU A 171 -0.89 5.96 -38.29
CA GLU A 171 -2.13 6.30 -37.59
C GLU A 171 -1.91 7.29 -36.44
N GLN A 172 -0.66 7.64 -36.14
CA GLN A 172 -0.32 8.50 -35.02
C GLN A 172 -0.46 9.97 -35.42
N ARG A 173 -1.53 10.61 -34.93
CA ARG A 173 -1.64 12.07 -34.97
C ARG A 173 -0.70 12.67 -33.91
N PRO A 174 0.24 13.58 -34.28
CA PRO A 174 1.23 14.11 -33.33
C PRO A 174 0.61 14.71 -32.06
N ALA A 175 -0.47 15.48 -32.21
CA ALA A 175 -1.19 16.08 -31.08
C ALA A 175 -1.75 15.03 -30.11
N ALA A 176 -2.36 13.96 -30.64
CA ALA A 176 -2.90 12.88 -29.83
C ALA A 176 -1.79 12.09 -29.11
N ALA A 177 -0.63 11.90 -29.76
CA ALA A 177 0.52 11.26 -29.14
C ALA A 177 1.10 12.10 -27.98
N ILE A 178 1.19 13.42 -28.15
CA ILE A 178 1.61 14.34 -27.08
C ILE A 178 0.61 14.28 -25.91
N GLN A 179 -0.69 14.40 -26.17
CA GLN A 179 -1.72 14.32 -25.12
C GLN A 179 -1.64 13.00 -24.33
N ALA A 180 -1.50 11.87 -25.03
CA ALA A 180 -1.35 10.58 -24.38
C ALA A 180 -0.06 10.46 -23.56
N ALA A 181 1.06 11.02 -24.04
CA ALA A 181 2.35 11.01 -23.32
C ALA A 181 2.34 11.94 -22.09
N LEU A 182 1.65 13.09 -22.18
CA LEU A 182 1.43 13.98 -21.03
C LEU A 182 0.52 13.31 -19.99
N LEU A 183 -0.58 12.67 -20.41
CA LEU A 183 -1.46 11.91 -19.51
C LEU A 183 -0.70 10.74 -18.85
N MET A 184 0.12 10.02 -19.60
CA MET A 184 1.01 8.97 -19.08
C MET A 184 1.90 9.50 -17.95
N SER A 185 2.51 10.68 -18.16
CA SER A 185 3.36 11.32 -17.15
C SER A 185 2.57 11.84 -15.96
N GLY A 186 1.37 12.40 -16.19
CA GLY A 186 0.45 12.80 -15.14
C GLY A 186 0.01 11.63 -14.25
N LEU A 187 -0.25 10.46 -14.84
CA LEU A 187 -0.53 9.22 -14.09
C LEU A 187 0.71 8.70 -13.35
N GLY A 188 1.90 8.77 -13.97
CA GLY A 188 3.16 8.46 -13.28
C GLY A 188 3.41 9.36 -12.07
N PHE A 189 3.15 10.67 -12.22
CA PHE A 189 3.22 11.63 -11.13
C PHE A 189 2.15 11.38 -10.06
N ALA A 190 0.93 11.03 -10.44
CA ALA A 190 -0.11 10.64 -9.48
C ALA A 190 0.33 9.43 -8.63
N ALA A 191 1.02 8.45 -9.22
CA ALA A 191 1.61 7.35 -8.45
C ALA A 191 2.64 7.85 -7.42
N CYS A 192 3.47 8.84 -7.79
CA CYS A 192 4.43 9.49 -6.89
C CYS A 192 3.74 10.26 -5.75
N LEU A 193 2.57 10.85 -6.00
CA LEU A 193 1.77 11.52 -4.97
C LEU A 193 1.18 10.57 -3.93
N PHE A 194 1.11 9.26 -4.20
CA PHE A 194 0.63 8.26 -3.25
C PHE A 194 1.76 7.48 -2.58
N ARG A 195 2.88 7.23 -3.27
CA ARG A 195 3.99 6.46 -2.70
C ARG A 195 5.35 6.82 -3.28
N PHE A 196 6.32 7.11 -2.42
CA PHE A 196 7.71 7.45 -2.78
C PHE A 196 8.42 6.37 -3.61
N ALA A 197 8.11 5.09 -3.37
CA ALA A 197 8.70 3.96 -4.10
C ALA A 197 8.44 4.02 -5.62
N TYR A 198 7.46 4.81 -6.06
CA TYR A 198 7.11 4.94 -7.47
C TYR A 198 7.90 6.02 -8.20
N TYR A 199 8.80 6.77 -7.55
CA TYR A 199 9.57 7.82 -8.24
C TYR A 199 10.40 7.25 -9.40
N PRO A 200 11.25 6.23 -9.19
CA PRO A 200 12.03 5.66 -10.31
C PRO A 200 11.12 4.98 -11.34
N LEU A 201 10.04 4.34 -10.90
CA LEU A 201 9.06 3.70 -11.79
C LEU A 201 8.32 4.72 -12.67
N ALA A 202 7.97 5.90 -12.15
CA ALA A 202 7.31 6.93 -12.94
C ALA A 202 8.22 7.41 -14.08
N PHE A 203 9.52 7.60 -13.80
CA PHE A 203 10.50 7.98 -14.82
C PHE A 203 10.79 6.88 -15.85
N PHE A 204 10.63 5.61 -15.49
CA PHE A 204 10.73 4.51 -16.45
C PHE A 204 9.79 4.70 -17.65
N LEU A 205 8.60 5.28 -17.45
CA LEU A 205 7.61 5.46 -18.52
C LEU A 205 8.12 6.37 -19.66
N PRO A 206 8.43 7.67 -19.43
CA PRO A 206 8.92 8.53 -20.49
C PRO A 206 10.34 8.17 -20.96
N LEU A 207 11.19 7.57 -20.12
CA LEU A 207 12.53 7.15 -20.53
C LEU A 207 12.48 5.99 -21.52
N VAL A 208 11.60 5.00 -21.30
CA VAL A 208 11.39 3.93 -22.29
C VAL A 208 10.79 4.47 -23.57
N LEU A 209 9.80 5.38 -23.48
CA LEU A 209 9.24 6.03 -24.66
C LEU A 209 10.32 6.76 -25.46
N LEU A 210 11.19 7.52 -24.78
CA LEU A 210 12.30 8.25 -25.39
C LEU A 210 13.31 7.30 -26.05
N LEU A 211 13.70 6.22 -25.36
CA LEU A 211 14.64 5.23 -25.88
C LEU A 211 14.12 4.55 -27.14
N VAL A 212 12.84 4.16 -27.17
CA VAL A 212 12.23 3.54 -28.34
C VAL A 212 12.03 4.56 -29.47
N ALA A 213 11.61 5.79 -29.13
CA ALA A 213 11.46 6.88 -30.09
C ALA A 213 12.77 7.20 -30.80
N TRP A 214 13.87 7.28 -30.05
CA TRP A 214 15.20 7.56 -30.57
C TRP A 214 15.73 6.47 -31.50
N ARG A 215 15.47 5.20 -31.18
CA ARG A 215 15.99 4.07 -31.97
C ARG A 215 15.24 3.77 -33.27
N GLY A 216 13.97 4.14 -33.39
CA GLY A 216 13.21 3.78 -34.58
C GLY A 216 11.84 4.43 -34.77
N ARG A 217 11.44 5.36 -33.89
CA ARG A 217 10.15 6.05 -34.00
C ARG A 217 10.30 7.55 -33.72
N PRO A 218 10.98 8.31 -34.60
CA PRO A 218 11.29 9.72 -34.36
C PRO A 218 10.06 10.60 -34.14
N GLY A 219 8.89 10.22 -34.68
CA GLY A 219 7.61 10.90 -34.42
C GLY A 219 7.19 10.91 -32.94
N LEU A 220 7.71 9.98 -32.12
CA LEU A 220 7.46 9.91 -30.69
C LEU A 220 8.49 10.70 -29.84
N LEU A 221 9.55 11.27 -30.44
CA LEU A 221 10.58 12.01 -29.69
C LEU A 221 10.00 13.24 -29.00
N ARG A 222 9.18 14.03 -29.71
CA ARG A 222 8.52 15.22 -29.14
C ARG A 222 7.55 14.84 -28.00
N PRO A 223 6.62 13.89 -28.16
CA PRO A 223 5.82 13.36 -27.04
C PRO A 223 6.66 12.89 -25.86
N ALA A 224 7.75 12.14 -26.10
CA ALA A 224 8.61 11.61 -25.05
C ALA A 224 9.34 12.72 -24.28
N GLY A 225 9.91 13.70 -24.98
CA GLY A 225 10.56 14.86 -24.37
C GLY A 225 9.59 15.72 -23.56
N ALA A 226 8.40 15.99 -24.09
CA ALA A 226 7.36 16.73 -23.38
C ALA A 226 6.89 16.00 -22.11
N ALA A 227 6.69 14.69 -22.20
CA ALA A 227 6.37 13.82 -21.08
C ALA A 227 7.45 13.83 -19.99
N LEU A 228 8.72 13.64 -20.38
CA LEU A 228 9.86 13.66 -19.45
C LEU A 228 9.99 15.03 -18.76
N LEU A 229 9.88 16.12 -19.52
CA LEU A 229 9.95 17.47 -18.98
C LEU A 229 8.81 17.73 -17.97
N LEU A 230 7.57 17.37 -18.33
CA LEU A 230 6.43 17.50 -17.42
C LEU A 230 6.65 16.71 -16.13
N LEU A 231 7.03 15.42 -16.23
CA LEU A 231 7.26 14.59 -15.06
C LEU A 231 8.38 15.15 -14.17
N THR A 232 9.48 15.60 -14.78
CA THR A 232 10.61 16.22 -14.06
C THR A 232 10.16 17.48 -13.33
N ALA A 233 9.40 18.35 -13.98
CA ALA A 233 8.87 19.57 -13.37
C ALA A 233 7.91 19.27 -12.21
N LEU A 234 7.00 18.30 -12.38
CA LEU A 234 6.03 17.92 -11.34
C LEU A 234 6.69 17.24 -10.14
N VAL A 235 7.57 16.26 -10.36
CA VAL A 235 8.31 15.59 -9.28
C VAL A 235 9.27 16.55 -8.60
N GLY A 236 10.00 17.38 -9.37
CA GLY A 236 10.86 18.41 -8.82
C GLY A 236 10.09 19.44 -7.98
N GLY A 237 8.92 19.87 -8.46
CA GLY A 237 8.02 20.74 -7.70
C GLY A 237 7.52 20.10 -6.41
N LEU A 238 7.15 18.81 -6.44
CA LEU A 238 6.76 18.05 -5.25
C LEU A 238 7.91 17.95 -4.24
N LEU A 239 9.12 17.65 -4.70
CA LEU A 239 10.31 17.57 -3.84
C LEU A 239 10.66 18.92 -3.21
N VAL A 240 10.56 20.01 -3.97
CA VAL A 240 10.76 21.38 -3.44
C VAL A 240 9.67 21.72 -2.42
N TYR A 241 8.42 21.38 -2.69
CA TYR A 241 7.32 21.54 -1.75
C TYR A 241 7.60 20.77 -0.45
N GLN A 242 7.99 19.50 -0.55
CA GLN A 242 8.30 18.67 0.62
C GLN A 242 9.50 19.22 1.41
N ALA A 243 10.58 19.62 0.73
CA ALA A 243 11.73 20.23 1.39
C ALA A 243 11.35 21.50 2.18
N ARG A 244 10.47 22.34 1.61
CA ARG A 244 10.04 23.59 2.27
C ARG A 244 9.04 23.37 3.39
N VAL A 245 8.11 22.44 3.23
CA VAL A 245 7.01 22.23 4.19
C VAL A 245 7.38 21.23 5.27
N ALA A 246 8.05 20.13 4.90
CA ALA A 246 8.41 19.05 5.80
C ALA A 246 9.85 19.13 6.33
N GLY A 247 10.65 20.09 5.86
CA GLY A 247 12.05 20.25 6.23
C GLY A 247 13.00 19.29 5.51
N ASP A 248 12.46 18.31 4.77
CA ASP A 248 13.23 17.34 4.00
C ASP A 248 12.56 16.99 2.68
N ALA A 249 13.37 16.83 1.63
CA ALA A 249 12.88 16.43 0.31
C ALA A 249 12.52 14.94 0.25
N TYR A 250 13.09 14.12 1.16
CA TYR A 250 12.95 12.67 1.10
C TYR A 250 13.07 12.01 2.47
N TYR A 251 12.17 11.06 2.73
CA TYR A 251 11.95 10.44 4.04
C TYR A 251 13.08 9.51 4.53
N ILE A 252 13.85 8.91 3.62
CA ILE A 252 14.75 7.80 3.96
C ILE A 252 15.81 8.20 5.00
N THR A 253 16.27 9.45 5.03
CA THR A 253 17.32 9.90 5.96
C THR A 253 16.84 10.07 7.41
N GLN A 254 15.57 10.46 7.63
CA GLN A 254 15.05 10.69 8.99
C GLN A 254 14.56 9.41 9.67
N PHE A 255 13.95 8.48 8.92
CA PHE A 255 13.40 7.25 9.52
C PHE A 255 14.47 6.40 10.21
N TYR A 256 15.61 6.22 9.54
CA TYR A 256 16.67 5.34 10.05
C TYR A 256 17.52 5.99 11.15
N THR A 257 17.61 7.32 11.20
CA THR A 257 18.27 8.02 12.30
C THR A 257 17.43 7.99 13.58
N GLN A 258 16.10 7.85 13.47
CA GLN A 258 15.17 7.82 14.62
C GLN A 258 14.87 6.40 15.14
N LEU A 259 15.04 5.35 14.32
CA LEU A 259 14.68 3.97 14.65
C LEU A 259 15.86 3.00 14.75
N SER A 260 17.11 3.46 14.60
CA SER A 260 18.26 2.59 14.77
C SER A 260 18.47 2.22 16.24
N THR A 261 18.61 0.93 16.51
CA THR A 261 19.21 0.45 17.78
C THR A 261 20.70 0.67 17.84
N GLU A 262 21.32 0.96 16.70
CA GLU A 262 22.70 1.35 16.67
C GLU A 262 22.81 2.82 17.12
N PRO A 263 23.83 3.16 17.94
CA PRO A 263 24.08 4.55 18.30
C PRO A 263 24.12 5.41 17.04
N SER A 264 23.67 6.66 17.11
CA SER A 264 23.59 7.58 15.96
C SER A 264 24.89 7.68 15.14
N SER A 265 26.04 7.37 15.74
CA SER A 265 27.35 7.23 15.09
C SER A 265 27.50 6.03 14.13
N ARG A 266 26.58 5.05 14.15
CA ARG A 266 26.57 3.82 13.35
C ARG A 266 25.39 3.71 12.38
N ALA A 267 24.38 4.58 12.48
CA ALA A 267 23.37 4.80 11.43
C ALA A 267 23.96 5.48 10.17
N THR A 268 25.20 5.12 9.83
CA THR A 268 25.91 5.57 8.64
C THR A 268 25.56 4.66 7.49
N GLY A 269 25.34 5.22 6.31
CA GLY A 269 25.12 4.42 5.10
C GLY A 269 26.28 3.45 4.88
N GLY A 270 25.97 2.17 4.67
CA GLY A 270 26.92 1.06 4.57
C GLY A 270 26.66 0.16 3.39
N VAL A 271 27.26 -1.04 3.39
CA VAL A 271 26.92 -2.14 2.46
C VAL A 271 26.49 -3.35 3.28
N TYR A 272 25.18 -3.58 3.34
CA TYR A 272 24.55 -4.59 4.20
C TYR A 272 24.19 -5.86 3.42
N TRP A 273 25.18 -6.63 2.98
CA TRP A 273 24.97 -7.83 2.15
C TRP A 273 24.02 -8.87 2.77
N HIS A 274 24.03 -8.99 4.09
CA HIS A 274 23.18 -9.94 4.82
C HIS A 274 21.68 -9.63 4.69
N HIS A 275 21.30 -8.39 4.34
CA HIS A 275 19.90 -8.05 4.04
C HIS A 275 19.36 -8.84 2.84
N LEU A 276 20.21 -9.26 1.90
CA LEU A 276 19.78 -10.07 0.75
C LEU A 276 19.24 -11.44 1.14
N LEU A 277 19.59 -11.96 2.33
CA LEU A 277 19.03 -13.20 2.87
C LEU A 277 17.54 -13.06 3.25
N GLN A 278 17.06 -11.82 3.37
CA GLN A 278 15.67 -11.49 3.68
C GLN A 278 14.85 -11.18 2.42
N LEU A 279 15.41 -11.37 1.22
CA LEU A 279 14.73 -11.06 -0.03
C LEU A 279 13.42 -11.84 -0.13
N ASP A 280 12.34 -11.10 -0.30
CA ASP A 280 11.02 -11.67 -0.48
C ASP A 280 10.97 -12.59 -1.73
N PRO A 281 10.36 -13.79 -1.66
CA PRO A 281 10.30 -14.69 -2.82
C PRO A 281 9.26 -14.20 -3.84
N VAL A 282 9.63 -13.16 -4.61
CA VAL A 282 8.74 -12.41 -5.52
C VAL A 282 7.97 -13.31 -6.49
N LEU A 283 8.65 -14.31 -7.04
CA LEU A 283 8.04 -15.24 -8.00
C LEU A 283 6.97 -16.12 -7.34
N TYR A 284 7.15 -16.48 -6.06
CA TYR A 284 6.15 -17.19 -5.26
C TYR A 284 4.97 -16.29 -4.89
N HIS A 285 5.24 -15.11 -4.32
CA HIS A 285 4.19 -14.18 -3.87
C HIS A 285 3.38 -13.53 -5.01
N SER A 286 3.82 -13.69 -6.26
CA SER A 286 3.03 -13.37 -7.45
C SER A 286 1.77 -14.25 -7.59
N PHE A 287 1.71 -15.41 -6.92
CA PHE A 287 0.62 -16.39 -7.04
C PHE A 287 0.12 -16.93 -5.70
N PHE A 288 0.93 -16.88 -4.64
CA PHE A 288 0.59 -17.44 -3.33
C PHE A 288 0.74 -16.40 -2.22
N SER A 289 -0.16 -16.45 -1.25
CA SER A 289 -0.16 -15.60 -0.06
C SER A 289 -0.82 -16.39 1.07
N ASN A 290 -0.01 -17.17 1.74
CA ASN A 290 -0.45 -18.18 2.69
C ASN A 290 0.58 -18.34 3.82
N GLU A 291 1.37 -17.30 4.08
CA GLU A 291 2.36 -17.26 5.15
C GLU A 291 1.71 -17.57 6.50
N LEU A 292 0.51 -17.00 6.72
CA LEU A 292 -0.32 -17.24 7.92
C LEU A 292 -0.88 -18.67 8.01
N ASP A 293 -1.03 -19.36 6.89
CA ASP A 293 -1.52 -20.74 6.88
C ASP A 293 -0.38 -21.72 7.14
N PHE A 294 0.81 -21.46 6.61
CA PHE A 294 1.99 -22.22 6.95
C PHE A 294 2.40 -22.06 8.42
N SER A 295 2.32 -20.85 9.00
CA SER A 295 2.70 -20.65 10.40
C SER A 295 1.87 -21.46 11.41
N ARG A 296 0.78 -22.11 10.97
CA ARG A 296 -0.09 -22.96 11.79
C ARG A 296 0.30 -24.45 11.73
N LEU A 297 1.19 -24.84 10.82
CA LEU A 297 1.65 -26.22 10.68
C LEU A 297 2.96 -26.41 11.48
N PRO A 298 3.16 -27.54 12.19
CA PRO A 298 4.38 -27.80 12.96
C PRO A 298 5.68 -27.66 12.15
N GLN A 299 5.64 -28.02 10.86
CA GLN A 299 6.76 -27.90 9.91
C GLN A 299 6.51 -26.83 8.83
N GLY A 300 5.57 -25.92 9.07
CA GLY A 300 5.07 -25.05 8.03
C GLY A 300 6.11 -24.09 7.46
N GLU A 301 7.07 -23.61 8.26
CA GLU A 301 8.14 -22.76 7.78
C GLU A 301 9.08 -23.48 6.79
N PHE A 302 9.39 -24.75 7.06
CA PHE A 302 10.19 -25.58 6.16
C PHE A 302 9.43 -25.85 4.86
N ILE A 303 8.16 -26.25 4.95
CA ILE A 303 7.29 -26.48 3.79
C ILE A 303 7.16 -25.18 2.96
N ARG A 304 6.99 -24.04 3.62
CA ARG A 304 6.93 -22.72 2.98
C ARG A 304 8.18 -22.45 2.16
N ARG A 305 9.36 -22.60 2.75
CA ARG A 305 10.65 -22.36 2.05
C ARG A 305 10.83 -23.27 0.84
N ILE A 306 10.54 -24.57 0.98
CA ILE A 306 10.62 -25.51 -0.15
C ILE A 306 9.62 -25.12 -1.25
N SER A 307 8.36 -24.88 -0.88
CA SER A 307 7.32 -24.52 -1.84
C SER A 307 7.64 -23.20 -2.56
N ALA A 308 8.13 -22.20 -1.84
CA ALA A 308 8.58 -20.94 -2.40
C ALA A 308 9.73 -21.15 -3.39
N GLY A 309 10.71 -21.98 -3.06
CA GLY A 309 11.81 -22.33 -3.96
C GLY A 309 11.33 -23.04 -5.23
N LEU A 310 10.56 -24.12 -5.09
CA LEU A 310 10.06 -24.91 -6.23
C LEU A 310 9.18 -24.09 -7.17
N VAL A 311 8.22 -23.33 -6.63
CA VAL A 311 7.35 -22.45 -7.42
C VAL A 311 8.16 -21.34 -8.08
N SER A 312 9.12 -20.73 -7.37
CA SER A 312 9.95 -19.67 -7.94
C SER A 312 10.79 -20.19 -9.12
N VAL A 313 11.38 -21.38 -9.00
CA VAL A 313 12.11 -22.03 -10.10
C VAL A 313 11.18 -22.30 -11.28
N LEU A 314 9.98 -22.83 -11.04
CA LEU A 314 9.01 -23.11 -12.10
C LEU A 314 8.57 -21.83 -12.83
N VAL A 315 8.16 -20.79 -12.07
CA VAL A 315 7.75 -19.50 -12.63
C VAL A 315 8.89 -18.86 -13.41
N GLY A 316 10.10 -18.86 -12.83
CA GLY A 316 11.31 -18.35 -13.48
C GLY A 316 11.59 -19.07 -14.79
N ALA A 317 11.54 -20.41 -14.81
CA ALA A 317 11.72 -21.21 -16.01
C ALA A 317 10.66 -20.88 -17.08
N VAL A 318 9.37 -20.84 -16.71
CA VAL A 318 8.28 -20.51 -17.64
C VAL A 318 8.48 -19.13 -18.26
N VAL A 319 8.80 -18.11 -17.45
CA VAL A 319 9.05 -16.75 -17.93
C VAL A 319 10.28 -16.74 -18.85
N VAL A 320 11.43 -17.27 -18.41
CA VAL A 320 12.67 -17.26 -19.21
C VAL A 320 12.49 -17.98 -20.55
N PHE A 321 11.96 -19.20 -20.56
CA PHE A 321 11.74 -19.96 -21.80
C PHE A 321 10.67 -19.33 -22.68
N GLY A 322 9.59 -18.81 -22.10
CA GLY A 322 8.53 -18.10 -22.80
C GLY A 322 9.05 -16.86 -23.52
N LEU A 323 9.82 -16.02 -22.83
CA LEU A 323 10.44 -14.82 -23.40
C LEU A 323 11.46 -15.14 -24.48
N ARG A 324 12.31 -16.15 -24.26
CA ARG A 324 13.26 -16.62 -25.28
C ARG A 324 12.53 -17.04 -26.55
N ASN A 325 11.39 -17.71 -26.43
CA ASN A 325 10.59 -18.14 -27.57
C ASN A 325 9.84 -16.98 -28.25
N GLU A 326 9.35 -15.99 -27.49
CA GLU A 326 8.79 -14.76 -28.08
C GLU A 326 9.85 -13.98 -28.87
N VAL A 327 11.06 -13.83 -28.33
CA VAL A 327 12.19 -13.18 -29.04
C VAL A 327 12.55 -13.93 -30.31
N ARG A 328 12.66 -15.26 -30.24
CA ARG A 328 12.95 -16.10 -31.41
C ARG A 328 11.86 -15.99 -32.47
N ALA A 329 10.60 -15.98 -32.07
CA ALA A 329 9.49 -15.85 -33.00
C ALA A 329 9.50 -14.48 -33.68
N ALA A 330 9.67 -13.40 -32.91
CA ALA A 330 9.79 -12.05 -33.47
C ALA A 330 10.93 -11.94 -34.51
N ARG A 331 12.07 -12.58 -34.24
CA ARG A 331 13.21 -12.64 -35.19
C ARG A 331 12.90 -13.47 -36.44
N ARG A 332 12.20 -14.60 -36.30
CA ARG A 332 11.84 -15.49 -37.43
C ARG A 332 10.84 -14.85 -38.38
N ASP A 333 9.90 -14.08 -37.84
CA ASP A 333 8.86 -13.41 -38.62
C ASP A 333 9.40 -12.18 -39.38
N GLY A 334 10.73 -11.96 -39.38
CA GLY A 334 11.38 -10.83 -40.07
C GLY A 334 11.06 -9.47 -39.47
N HIS A 335 10.37 -9.43 -38.32
CA HIS A 335 10.01 -8.18 -37.67
C HIS A 335 11.26 -7.51 -37.11
N ARG A 336 11.70 -6.44 -37.78
CA ARG A 336 12.68 -5.50 -37.23
C ARG A 336 12.11 -4.75 -36.01
N GLU A 337 10.79 -4.64 -35.93
CA GLU A 337 10.09 -4.02 -34.80
C GLU A 337 9.69 -5.04 -33.72
N LEU A 338 9.65 -4.58 -32.47
CA LEU A 338 9.19 -5.40 -31.34
C LEU A 338 7.68 -5.67 -31.49
N THR A 339 7.27 -6.94 -31.46
CA THR A 339 5.85 -7.29 -31.47
C THR A 339 5.15 -6.77 -30.21
N PRO A 340 3.83 -6.47 -30.24
CA PRO A 340 3.10 -5.99 -29.06
C PRO A 340 3.24 -6.89 -27.84
N ARG A 341 3.24 -8.22 -28.03
CA ARG A 341 3.47 -9.20 -26.96
C ARG A 341 4.86 -9.07 -26.38
N LEU A 342 5.90 -9.09 -27.20
CA LEU A 342 7.27 -8.99 -26.70
C LEU A 342 7.47 -7.67 -25.95
N LEU A 343 6.95 -6.58 -26.49
CA LEU A 343 7.02 -5.28 -25.83
C LEU A 343 6.31 -5.27 -24.47
N PHE A 344 5.09 -5.81 -24.38
CA PHE A 344 4.38 -5.96 -23.11
C PHE A 344 5.23 -6.69 -22.06
N HIS A 345 5.84 -7.82 -22.43
CA HIS A 345 6.69 -8.56 -21.51
C HIS A 345 7.95 -7.79 -21.11
N LEU A 346 8.60 -7.10 -22.05
CA LEU A 346 9.80 -6.30 -21.75
C LEU A 346 9.47 -5.14 -20.81
N LEU A 347 8.30 -4.50 -20.95
CA LEU A 347 7.84 -3.45 -20.06
C LEU A 347 7.57 -3.97 -18.64
N LEU A 348 6.90 -5.12 -18.52
CA LEU A 348 6.64 -5.76 -17.23
C LEU A 348 7.91 -6.30 -16.56
N LEU A 349 8.81 -6.91 -17.34
CA LEU A 349 10.11 -7.35 -16.84
C LEU A 349 10.95 -6.14 -16.40
N GLY A 350 10.97 -5.06 -17.17
CA GLY A 350 11.63 -3.81 -16.80
C GLY A 350 11.08 -3.22 -15.51
N THR A 351 9.75 -3.21 -15.34
CA THR A 351 9.08 -2.80 -14.11
C THR A 351 9.52 -3.67 -12.92
N ALA A 352 9.49 -4.99 -13.07
CA ALA A 352 9.86 -5.93 -12.01
C ALA A 352 11.33 -5.81 -11.61
N LEU A 353 12.24 -5.72 -12.60
CA LEU A 353 13.67 -5.58 -12.37
C LEU A 353 14.03 -4.22 -11.75
N LEU A 354 13.42 -3.13 -12.21
CA LEU A 354 13.64 -1.80 -11.63
C LEU A 354 13.14 -1.73 -10.19
N CYS A 355 11.96 -2.29 -9.92
CA CYS A 355 11.41 -2.40 -8.57
C CYS A 355 12.33 -3.23 -7.65
N ALA A 356 12.68 -4.46 -8.03
CA ALA A 356 13.55 -5.32 -7.22
C ALA A 356 14.96 -4.74 -7.06
N GLY A 357 15.54 -4.20 -8.13
CA GLY A 357 16.86 -3.59 -8.13
C GLY A 357 16.94 -2.37 -7.22
N LEU A 358 15.90 -1.51 -7.21
CA LEU A 358 15.80 -0.38 -6.30
C LEU A 358 15.75 -0.85 -4.84
N LEU A 359 14.91 -1.84 -4.52
CA LEU A 359 14.76 -2.33 -3.14
C LEU A 359 16.03 -3.02 -2.64
N VAL A 360 16.71 -3.76 -3.51
CA VAL A 360 18.04 -4.31 -3.24
C VAL A 360 19.04 -3.20 -2.99
N ALA A 361 19.13 -2.18 -3.87
CA ALA A 361 20.05 -1.07 -3.70
C ALA A 361 19.81 -0.30 -2.39
N LEU A 362 18.54 -0.03 -2.06
CA LEU A 362 18.17 0.62 -0.81
C LEU A 362 18.51 -0.25 0.40
N SER A 363 18.21 -1.55 0.36
CA SER A 363 18.53 -2.46 1.47
C SER A 363 20.03 -2.63 1.65
N LEU A 364 20.82 -2.65 0.58
CA LEU A 364 22.26 -2.70 0.70
C LEU A 364 22.82 -1.40 1.29
N ARG A 365 22.18 -0.25 1.05
CA ARG A 365 22.69 1.05 1.49
C ARG A 365 22.30 1.42 2.92
N TYR A 366 21.09 1.09 3.34
CA TYR A 366 20.52 1.53 4.61
C TYR A 366 20.47 0.41 5.65
N PRO A 367 20.72 0.70 6.94
CA PRO A 367 20.66 -0.30 8.01
C PRO A 367 19.23 -0.83 8.14
N ALA A 368 19.06 -1.99 8.77
CA ALA A 368 17.73 -2.47 9.09
C ALA A 368 17.11 -1.63 10.23
N ALA A 369 15.80 -1.39 10.18
CA ALA A 369 15.07 -0.75 11.27
C ALA A 369 14.49 -1.81 12.22
N LEU A 370 14.51 -1.55 13.53
CA LEU A 370 13.74 -2.37 14.45
C LEU A 370 12.28 -1.97 14.39
N VAL A 371 11.45 -2.91 13.96
CA VAL A 371 10.03 -2.71 13.79
C VAL A 371 9.31 -3.89 14.42
N GLY A 372 8.68 -3.65 15.58
CA GLY A 372 8.11 -4.70 16.44
C GLY A 372 7.00 -5.56 15.80
N TRP A 373 6.52 -5.23 14.60
CA TRP A 373 5.55 -6.04 13.86
C TRP A 373 6.15 -6.94 12.77
N PHE A 374 7.47 -6.88 12.52
CA PHE A 374 8.14 -7.77 11.58
C PHE A 374 8.55 -9.09 12.25
N ALA A 375 8.46 -10.21 11.54
CA ALA A 375 8.91 -11.50 12.05
C ALA A 375 10.43 -11.47 12.28
N GLY A 376 10.85 -11.53 13.54
CA GLY A 376 12.25 -11.34 13.95
C GLY A 376 12.62 -9.90 14.29
N GLY A 377 11.68 -8.95 14.27
CA GLY A 377 11.85 -7.57 14.71
C GLY A 377 12.68 -6.68 13.78
N VAL A 378 13.22 -7.22 12.68
CA VAL A 378 14.13 -6.53 11.76
C VAL A 378 13.40 -6.25 10.44
N TRP A 379 13.41 -4.98 10.01
CA TRP A 379 12.79 -4.53 8.77
C TRP A 379 13.83 -4.01 7.79
N THR A 380 13.74 -4.44 6.53
CA THR A 380 14.55 -3.96 5.40
C THR A 380 13.64 -3.76 4.18
N TYR A 381 14.08 -2.98 3.18
CA TYR A 381 13.28 -2.75 1.98
C TYR A 381 13.00 -4.03 1.17
N VAL A 382 13.92 -5.00 1.20
CA VAL A 382 13.75 -6.30 0.52
C VAL A 382 12.89 -7.29 1.32
N ALA A 383 12.69 -7.06 2.62
CA ALA A 383 11.85 -7.89 3.47
C ALA A 383 10.36 -7.45 3.46
N ASP A 384 10.07 -6.18 3.13
CA ASP A 384 8.70 -5.68 3.04
C ASP A 384 8.06 -6.01 1.69
N THR A 385 7.25 -7.07 1.70
CA THR A 385 6.53 -7.62 0.56
C THR A 385 5.70 -6.58 -0.19
N ARG A 386 5.20 -5.54 0.48
CA ARG A 386 4.36 -4.50 -0.13
C ARG A 386 5.11 -3.69 -1.17
N TYR A 387 6.43 -3.52 -1.03
CA TYR A 387 7.20 -2.76 -2.02
C TYR A 387 7.36 -3.50 -3.35
N PHE A 388 7.17 -4.81 -3.38
CA PHE A 388 7.27 -5.62 -4.58
C PHE A 388 5.96 -5.75 -5.36
N LEU A 389 4.88 -5.04 -4.96
CA LEU A 389 3.58 -5.14 -5.65
C LEU A 389 3.63 -4.88 -7.17
N PRO A 390 4.39 -3.89 -7.68
CA PRO A 390 4.60 -3.75 -9.13
C PRO A 390 5.23 -4.99 -9.78
N ALA A 391 6.19 -5.62 -9.10
CA ALA A 391 6.85 -6.82 -9.57
C ALA A 391 5.91 -8.04 -9.53
N PHE A 392 5.13 -8.22 -8.46
CA PHE A 392 4.17 -9.32 -8.33
C PHE A 392 3.13 -9.31 -9.45
N LEU A 393 2.48 -8.16 -9.70
CA LEU A 393 1.51 -8.05 -10.80
C LEU A 393 2.18 -8.25 -12.16
N SER A 394 3.40 -7.72 -12.34
CA SER A 394 4.14 -7.88 -13.59
C SER A 394 4.44 -9.35 -13.89
N VAL A 395 4.94 -10.12 -12.91
CA VAL A 395 5.23 -11.55 -13.06
C VAL A 395 3.96 -12.36 -13.30
N SER A 396 2.91 -12.09 -12.51
CA SER A 396 1.59 -12.74 -12.68
C SER A 396 1.05 -12.53 -14.09
N ALA A 397 1.09 -11.29 -14.57
CA ALA A 397 0.58 -10.92 -15.89
C ALA A 397 1.41 -11.47 -17.05
N MET A 398 2.74 -11.48 -16.94
CA MET A 398 3.63 -12.10 -17.92
C MET A 398 3.29 -13.59 -18.09
N LEU A 399 3.16 -14.33 -16.98
CA LEU A 399 2.83 -15.75 -17.03
C LEU A 399 1.45 -15.99 -17.67
N LEU A 400 0.44 -15.22 -17.28
CA LEU A 400 -0.91 -15.33 -17.86
C LEU A 400 -0.91 -15.08 -19.37
N VAL A 401 -0.20 -14.05 -19.85
CA VAL A 401 -0.08 -13.77 -21.28
C VAL A 401 0.65 -14.90 -22.02
N LEU A 402 1.75 -15.44 -21.48
CA LEU A 402 2.47 -16.56 -22.08
C LEU A 402 1.59 -17.82 -22.22
N VAL A 403 0.75 -18.09 -21.23
CA VAL A 403 -0.15 -19.27 -21.21
C VAL A 403 -1.36 -19.09 -22.15
N LEU A 404 -1.87 -17.87 -22.28
CA LEU A 404 -3.11 -17.54 -22.99
C LEU A 404 -2.88 -17.00 -24.42
N ALA A 405 -1.62 -16.91 -24.86
CA ALA A 405 -1.24 -16.46 -26.18
C ALA A 405 -1.65 -17.41 -27.32
N ARG A 406 -1.86 -16.83 -28.51
CA ARG A 406 -2.05 -17.49 -29.81
C ARG A 406 -1.11 -16.90 -30.86
N PRO A 407 -0.29 -17.73 -31.55
CA PRO A 407 0.01 -19.13 -31.20
C PRO A 407 0.72 -19.23 -29.83
N PRO A 408 0.59 -20.38 -29.12
CA PRO A 408 1.29 -20.59 -27.86
C PRO A 408 2.81 -20.57 -28.08
N ARG A 409 3.55 -19.97 -27.14
CA ARG A 409 5.03 -19.89 -27.21
C ARG A 409 5.74 -20.83 -26.24
N LEU A 410 5.01 -21.36 -25.27
CA LEU A 410 5.52 -22.37 -24.34
C LEU A 410 5.41 -23.76 -24.97
N SER A 411 6.34 -24.65 -24.63
CA SER A 411 6.18 -26.07 -24.92
C SER A 411 4.93 -26.61 -24.21
N PRO A 412 4.27 -27.67 -24.73
CA PRO A 412 3.08 -28.23 -24.11
C PRO A 412 3.26 -28.55 -22.62
N GLY A 413 4.40 -29.14 -22.24
CA GLY A 413 4.73 -29.46 -20.85
C GLY A 413 4.85 -28.22 -19.95
N LEU A 414 5.60 -27.19 -20.38
CA LEU A 414 5.73 -25.95 -19.59
C LEU A 414 4.38 -25.21 -19.49
N ARG A 415 3.59 -25.23 -20.56
CA ARG A 415 2.25 -24.63 -20.56
C ARG A 415 1.31 -25.36 -19.59
N ALA A 416 1.33 -26.70 -19.59
CA ALA A 416 0.55 -27.52 -18.67
C ALA A 416 0.98 -27.28 -17.22
N ALA A 417 2.28 -27.22 -16.94
CA ALA A 417 2.78 -26.90 -15.60
C ALA A 417 2.37 -25.50 -15.12
N ALA A 418 2.42 -24.49 -16.01
CA ALA A 418 1.97 -23.14 -15.70
C ALA A 418 0.45 -23.07 -15.45
N LEU A 419 -0.36 -23.80 -16.23
CA LEU A 419 -1.80 -23.93 -16.00
C LEU A 419 -2.10 -24.64 -14.67
N ALA A 420 -1.38 -25.71 -14.35
CA ALA A 420 -1.51 -26.40 -13.07
C ALA A 420 -1.16 -25.48 -11.89
N LEU A 421 -0.12 -24.64 -12.03
CA LEU A 421 0.26 -23.63 -11.04
C LEU A 421 -0.86 -22.62 -10.82
N LEU A 422 -1.43 -22.06 -11.89
CA LEU A 422 -2.55 -21.12 -11.82
C LEU A 422 -3.79 -21.77 -11.17
N GLY A 423 -4.07 -23.03 -11.51
CA GLY A 423 -5.14 -23.82 -10.90
C GLY A 423 -4.91 -24.04 -9.40
N ALA A 424 -3.70 -24.44 -8.99
CA ALA A 424 -3.33 -24.64 -7.60
C ALA A 424 -3.42 -23.34 -6.79
N SER A 425 -2.94 -22.22 -7.34
CA SER A 425 -3.06 -20.88 -6.75
C SER A 425 -4.52 -20.49 -6.54
N LEU A 426 -5.40 -20.74 -7.51
CA LEU A 426 -6.83 -20.48 -7.37
C LEU A 426 -7.50 -21.37 -6.34
N LEU A 427 -7.24 -22.68 -6.36
CA LEU A 427 -7.80 -23.61 -5.40
C LEU A 427 -7.41 -23.23 -3.98
N LEU A 428 -6.14 -22.90 -3.75
CA LEU A 428 -5.69 -22.44 -2.44
C LEU A 428 -6.34 -21.11 -2.05
N SER A 429 -6.46 -20.17 -2.98
CA SER A 429 -7.13 -18.88 -2.75
C SER A 429 -8.60 -19.07 -2.39
N LEU A 430 -9.31 -19.99 -3.05
CA LEU A 430 -10.70 -20.33 -2.75
C LEU A 430 -10.83 -21.00 -1.38
N VAL A 431 -9.94 -21.95 -1.04
CA VAL A 431 -9.94 -22.60 0.29
C VAL A 431 -9.71 -21.58 1.40
N THR A 432 -8.69 -20.74 1.24
CA THR A 432 -8.33 -19.72 2.24
C THR A 432 -9.38 -18.63 2.35
N ARG A 433 -9.95 -18.18 1.22
CA ARG A 433 -11.05 -17.22 1.17
C ARG A 433 -12.31 -17.81 1.80
N ASN A 434 -12.74 -19.01 1.42
CA ASN A 434 -13.92 -19.66 1.99
C ASN A 434 -13.76 -19.88 3.49
N ARG A 435 -12.58 -20.28 3.96
CA ARG A 435 -12.29 -20.39 5.39
C ARG A 435 -12.46 -19.05 6.10
N ARG A 436 -11.85 -17.98 5.61
CA ARG A 436 -11.95 -16.65 6.22
C ARG A 436 -13.37 -16.10 6.14
N THR A 437 -14.03 -16.21 4.99
CA THR A 437 -15.43 -15.81 4.82
C THR A 437 -16.35 -16.63 5.72
N ALA A 438 -16.18 -17.95 5.83
CA ALA A 438 -16.98 -18.77 6.75
C ALA A 438 -16.76 -18.36 8.21
N GLN A 439 -15.51 -18.11 8.61
CA GLN A 439 -15.20 -17.54 9.93
C GLN A 439 -15.93 -16.20 10.17
N LEU A 440 -16.03 -15.35 9.14
CA LEU A 440 -16.64 -14.02 9.21
C LEU A 440 -18.16 -13.97 8.93
N VAL A 441 -18.76 -15.03 8.40
CA VAL A 441 -20.23 -15.16 8.28
C VAL A 441 -20.79 -15.67 9.60
N TRP A 442 -20.02 -16.51 10.30
CA TRP A 442 -20.40 -17.09 11.59
C TRP A 442 -20.05 -16.19 12.77
N GLN A 443 -19.11 -15.27 12.58
CA GLN A 443 -18.80 -14.19 13.52
C GLN A 443 -19.39 -12.90 12.93
N GLN A 444 -20.19 -12.12 13.68
CA GLN A 444 -20.69 -10.85 13.14
C GLN A 444 -19.51 -10.02 12.57
N PRO A 445 -19.64 -9.43 11.36
CA PRO A 445 -18.57 -8.70 10.72
C PRO A 445 -18.17 -7.54 11.62
N ALA A 446 -17.06 -7.72 12.28
CA ALA A 446 -16.54 -6.80 13.24
C ALA A 446 -15.13 -6.47 12.77
N PHE A 447 -14.84 -5.19 12.64
CA PHE A 447 -13.60 -4.68 12.11
C PHE A 447 -12.43 -5.41 12.79
N SER A 448 -11.59 -6.11 12.02
CA SER A 448 -10.46 -6.82 12.60
C SER A 448 -9.40 -5.80 13.01
N MET A 449 -9.52 -5.30 14.24
CA MET A 449 -8.49 -4.52 14.88
C MET A 449 -7.71 -5.48 15.79
N ASP A 450 -6.57 -5.93 15.29
CA ASP A 450 -5.60 -6.80 15.99
C ASP A 450 -6.16 -8.17 16.42
N LYS A 451 -6.51 -9.01 15.44
CA LYS A 451 -6.95 -10.42 15.63
C LYS A 451 -8.25 -10.66 16.41
N ARG A 452 -8.88 -9.62 16.98
CA ARG A 452 -10.23 -9.69 17.58
C ARG A 452 -11.23 -8.87 16.76
N PRO A 453 -12.54 -9.22 16.79
CA PRO A 453 -13.61 -8.40 16.23
C PRO A 453 -13.75 -7.06 16.98
N GLY A 454 -13.85 -5.93 16.28
CA GLY A 454 -14.19 -4.60 16.81
C GLY A 454 -15.68 -4.29 16.61
N TYR A 455 -16.39 -3.96 17.69
CA TYR A 455 -17.84 -3.72 17.62
C TYR A 455 -18.14 -2.29 17.16
N PRO A 456 -19.01 -2.09 16.15
CA PRO A 456 -19.40 -0.76 15.67
C PRO A 456 -20.03 0.14 16.72
N SER A 457 -20.58 -0.41 17.81
CA SER A 457 -21.14 0.36 18.93
C SER A 457 -20.07 1.14 19.68
N ASP A 458 -18.98 0.47 20.06
CA ASP A 458 -17.90 1.05 20.86
C ASP A 458 -17.10 2.08 20.05
N VAL A 459 -16.89 1.81 18.75
CA VAL A 459 -16.27 2.78 17.84
C VAL A 459 -17.17 4.01 17.67
N ARG A 460 -18.49 3.83 17.57
CA ARG A 460 -19.44 4.96 17.50
C ARG A 460 -19.49 5.75 18.81
N GLN A 461 -19.53 5.09 19.97
CA GLN A 461 -19.51 5.76 21.27
C GLN A 461 -18.22 6.56 21.48
N LEU A 462 -17.08 5.99 21.05
CA LEU A 462 -15.81 6.68 21.08
C LEU A 462 -15.76 7.84 20.08
N ASP A 463 -16.23 7.66 18.85
CA ASP A 463 -16.36 8.75 17.86
C ASP A 463 -17.28 9.87 18.39
N GLU A 464 -18.44 9.54 18.96
CA GLU A 464 -19.35 10.50 19.59
C GLU A 464 -18.70 11.25 20.76
N LEU A 465 -17.97 10.55 21.63
CA LEU A 465 -17.20 11.18 22.71
C LEU A 465 -16.14 12.13 22.14
N LEU A 466 -15.41 11.69 21.10
CA LEU A 466 -14.33 12.45 20.49
C LEU A 466 -14.80 13.64 19.66
N ARG A 467 -16.01 13.58 19.08
CA ARG A 467 -16.67 14.69 18.38
C ARG A 467 -17.24 15.73 19.33
N LYS A 468 -17.55 15.37 20.57
CA LYS A 468 -17.94 16.33 21.62
C LYS A 468 -16.76 17.19 22.08
N VAL A 469 -15.53 16.70 21.90
CA VAL A 469 -14.32 17.49 22.14
C VAL A 469 -14.11 18.46 20.99
N ARG A 470 -13.91 19.75 21.29
CA ARG A 470 -13.76 20.77 20.24
C ARG A 470 -12.47 20.50 19.45
N PRO A 471 -12.47 20.66 18.11
CA PRO A 471 -11.24 20.62 17.33
C PRO A 471 -10.16 21.54 17.93
N GLY A 472 -9.01 21.00 18.32
CA GLY A 472 -7.90 21.75 18.92
C GLY A 472 -7.86 21.79 20.46
N GLU A 473 -8.87 21.23 21.16
CA GLU A 473 -8.70 20.86 22.57
C GLU A 473 -7.90 19.55 22.61
N PRO A 474 -6.68 19.55 23.17
CA PRO A 474 -5.88 18.34 23.15
C PRO A 474 -6.52 17.30 24.05
N VAL A 475 -6.99 16.22 23.44
CA VAL A 475 -7.22 14.98 24.16
C VAL A 475 -5.92 14.22 24.14
N LEU A 476 -5.32 13.99 25.31
CA LEU A 476 -4.14 13.16 25.41
C LEU A 476 -4.58 11.75 25.80
N PHE A 477 -4.48 10.84 24.84
CA PHE A 477 -4.69 9.43 25.13
C PHE A 477 -3.42 8.85 25.73
N ALA A 478 -3.43 8.50 27.01
CA ALA A 478 -2.29 7.93 27.71
C ALA A 478 -2.43 6.41 27.82
N ARG A 479 -1.47 5.68 27.24
CA ARG A 479 -1.51 4.22 27.09
C ARG A 479 -0.87 3.50 28.25
N ASN A 480 -1.58 2.54 28.82
CA ASN A 480 -1.00 1.58 29.76
C ASN A 480 -0.75 0.20 29.13
N TYR A 481 -1.38 -0.08 27.99
CA TYR A 481 -1.04 -1.20 27.10
C TYR A 481 -1.57 -0.93 25.67
N TYR A 482 -1.07 -1.66 24.67
CA TYR A 482 -1.30 -1.40 23.23
C TYR A 482 -2.74 -1.73 22.76
N ASN A 483 -3.74 -0.94 23.16
CA ASN A 483 -5.09 -1.02 22.58
C ASN A 483 -5.17 -0.17 21.30
N LYS A 484 -4.81 -0.80 20.18
CA LYS A 484 -4.83 -0.20 18.82
C LYS A 484 -6.14 0.53 18.48
N ARG A 485 -7.26 0.12 19.08
CA ARG A 485 -8.61 0.49 18.66
C ARG A 485 -8.98 1.90 19.09
N VAL A 486 -8.70 2.20 20.36
CA VAL A 486 -8.87 3.54 20.90
C VAL A 486 -7.88 4.48 20.24
N GLU A 487 -6.65 4.00 20.01
CA GLU A 487 -5.65 4.75 19.24
C GLU A 487 -6.16 5.14 17.85
N ILE A 488 -6.67 4.16 17.10
CA ILE A 488 -7.26 4.40 15.77
C ILE A 488 -8.32 5.47 15.82
N ALA A 489 -9.33 5.31 16.66
CA ALA A 489 -10.46 6.24 16.73
C ALA A 489 -10.00 7.65 17.12
N ALA A 490 -9.06 7.78 18.07
CA ALA A 490 -8.46 9.04 18.45
C ALA A 490 -7.73 9.72 17.29
N ARG A 491 -6.90 8.98 16.52
CA ARG A 491 -6.22 9.53 15.33
C ARG A 491 -7.21 9.96 14.26
N LEU A 492 -8.23 9.15 14.02
CA LEU A 492 -9.26 9.43 13.04
C LEU A 492 -10.11 10.66 13.40
N ALA A 493 -10.20 10.99 14.68
CA ALA A 493 -10.79 12.24 15.16
C ALA A 493 -9.76 13.39 15.27
N GLY A 494 -8.53 13.19 14.80
CA GLY A 494 -7.45 14.19 14.81
C GLY A 494 -6.98 14.57 16.21
N HIS A 495 -6.99 13.63 17.15
CA HIS A 495 -6.52 13.83 18.53
C HIS A 495 -5.10 13.29 18.73
N ILE A 496 -4.41 13.80 19.74
CA ILE A 496 -3.03 13.43 20.06
C ILE A 496 -3.01 12.14 20.88
N ILE A 497 -2.03 11.29 20.60
CA ILE A 497 -1.89 10.02 21.31
C ILE A 497 -0.48 9.92 21.86
N ILE A 498 -0.40 9.62 23.15
CA ILE A 498 0.86 9.55 23.89
C ILE A 498 0.94 8.20 24.60
N ASP A 499 2.12 7.61 24.63
CA ASP A 499 2.38 6.51 25.53
C ASP A 499 2.38 7.01 27.00
N ALA A 500 1.70 6.32 27.93
CA ALA A 500 1.57 6.87 29.30
C ALA A 500 2.92 6.89 30.03
N ASP A 501 3.79 5.91 29.81
CA ASP A 501 5.12 5.92 30.41
C ASP A 501 5.95 7.08 29.86
N SER A 502 5.83 7.38 28.56
CA SER A 502 6.42 8.58 27.95
C SER A 502 5.87 9.88 28.55
N LEU A 503 4.58 9.94 28.87
CA LEU A 503 3.98 11.07 29.57
C LEU A 503 4.59 11.26 30.96
N LEU A 504 4.74 10.18 31.72
CA LEU A 504 5.29 10.21 33.08
C LEU A 504 6.79 10.49 33.12
N ALA A 505 7.53 10.12 32.08
CA ALA A 505 8.94 10.45 31.93
C ALA A 505 9.20 11.97 31.84
N HIS A 506 8.21 12.76 31.42
CA HIS A 506 8.32 14.22 31.22
C HIS A 506 7.70 15.04 32.36
N GLN A 507 7.65 14.51 33.58
CA GLN A 507 7.15 15.28 34.73
C GLN A 507 8.11 16.41 35.18
N PRO A 508 7.59 17.54 35.69
CA PRO A 508 6.18 17.86 35.89
C PRO A 508 5.48 18.23 34.59
N LEU A 509 4.26 17.72 34.40
CA LEU A 509 3.41 18.04 33.26
C LEU A 509 2.95 19.50 33.33
N ARG A 510 3.16 20.28 32.29
CA ARG A 510 2.77 21.70 32.25
C ARG A 510 1.59 21.89 31.32
N THR A 511 0.65 22.75 31.70
CA THR A 511 -0.47 23.11 30.83
C THR A 511 -0.95 24.53 31.10
N SER A 512 -1.17 25.34 30.06
CA SER A 512 -1.75 26.70 30.21
C SER A 512 -3.27 26.72 30.22
N ARG A 513 -3.92 25.67 29.67
CA ARG A 513 -5.38 25.49 29.69
C ARG A 513 -5.75 24.09 30.19
N PRO A 514 -7.00 23.85 30.63
CA PRO A 514 -7.42 22.51 30.99
C PRO A 514 -7.26 21.53 29.83
N VAL A 515 -6.62 20.38 30.10
CA VAL A 515 -6.42 19.31 29.12
C VAL A 515 -7.20 18.09 29.55
N LEU A 516 -7.99 17.55 28.63
CA LEU A 516 -8.68 16.28 28.83
C LEU A 516 -7.70 15.15 28.51
N MET A 517 -7.41 14.29 29.47
CA MET A 517 -6.69 13.04 29.19
C MET A 517 -7.63 11.86 29.27
N LEU A 518 -7.53 10.96 28.30
CA LEU A 518 -8.26 9.70 28.27
C LEU A 518 -7.27 8.55 28.42
N PHE A 519 -7.28 7.88 29.56
CA PHE A 519 -6.43 6.71 29.77
C PHE A 519 -7.18 5.46 29.36
N ASP A 520 -6.58 4.68 28.48
CA ASP A 520 -7.08 3.36 28.11
C ASP A 520 -6.43 2.30 29.00
N LEU A 521 -7.20 1.81 29.96
CA LEU A 521 -6.79 0.71 30.83
C LEU A 521 -7.37 -0.60 30.29
N ASN A 522 -6.47 -1.50 29.88
CA ASN A 522 -6.81 -2.90 29.63
C ASN A 522 -6.96 -3.61 30.98
N PRO A 523 -8.14 -4.12 31.35
CA PRO A 523 -8.36 -4.75 32.66
C PRO A 523 -7.57 -6.04 32.83
N ASN A 524 -7.10 -6.65 31.73
CA ASN A 524 -6.25 -7.83 31.75
C ASN A 524 -4.75 -7.50 31.92
N ALA A 525 -4.37 -6.22 31.95
CA ALA A 525 -3.00 -5.77 32.15
C ALA A 525 -2.99 -4.61 33.17
N ALA A 526 -2.58 -4.92 34.41
CA ALA A 526 -2.51 -3.93 35.46
C ALA A 526 -1.59 -2.75 35.07
N PRO A 527 -1.93 -1.50 35.45
CA PRO A 527 -1.06 -0.38 35.19
C PRO A 527 0.31 -0.47 35.82
N SER A 528 1.30 0.12 35.13
CA SER A 528 2.58 0.37 35.75
C SER A 528 2.34 1.15 37.05
N PRO A 529 3.08 0.88 38.14
CA PRO A 529 2.86 1.56 39.41
C PRO A 529 2.82 3.08 39.27
N ALA A 530 3.67 3.64 38.40
CA ALA A 530 3.72 5.05 38.08
C ALA A 530 2.41 5.56 37.44
N VAL A 531 1.84 4.83 36.48
CA VAL A 531 0.54 5.16 35.86
C VAL A 531 -0.60 5.04 36.89
N ALA A 532 -0.60 4.00 37.71
CA ALA A 532 -1.61 3.81 38.75
C ALA A 532 -1.58 4.95 39.79
N ASP A 533 -0.39 5.35 40.23
CA ASP A 533 -0.18 6.45 41.18
C ASP A 533 -0.62 7.79 40.58
N PHE A 534 -0.26 8.05 39.32
CA PHE A 534 -0.67 9.24 38.60
C PHE A 534 -2.20 9.35 38.51
N LEU A 535 -2.88 8.26 38.12
CA LEU A 535 -4.34 8.22 38.01
C LEU A 535 -5.02 8.45 39.36
N ARG A 536 -4.48 7.89 40.45
CA ARG A 536 -4.98 8.12 41.81
C ARG A 536 -4.76 9.57 42.25
N GLN A 537 -3.57 10.12 42.04
CA GLN A 537 -3.21 11.49 42.42
C GLN A 537 -4.11 12.53 41.73
N HIS A 538 -4.41 12.32 40.45
CA HIS A 538 -5.24 13.22 39.65
C HIS A 538 -6.74 12.90 39.69
N ARG A 539 -7.18 11.98 40.57
CA ARG A 539 -8.58 11.58 40.77
C ARG A 539 -9.28 11.24 39.44
N ALA A 540 -8.65 10.41 38.61
CA ALA A 540 -9.20 10.03 37.32
C ALA A 540 -10.60 9.40 37.48
N LEU A 541 -11.56 9.87 36.70
CA LEU A 541 -12.96 9.44 36.76
C LEU A 541 -13.28 8.51 35.59
N PRO A 542 -14.05 7.43 35.80
CA PRO A 542 -14.60 6.66 34.70
C PRO A 542 -15.45 7.54 33.78
N GLN A 543 -15.10 7.61 32.49
CA GLN A 543 -15.86 8.40 31.51
C GLN A 543 -16.68 7.52 30.59
N LEU A 544 -16.05 6.49 30.02
CA LEU A 544 -16.68 5.61 29.05
C LEU A 544 -16.15 4.20 29.23
N ARG A 545 -17.06 3.23 29.31
CA ARG A 545 -16.71 1.81 29.30
C ARG A 545 -17.05 1.24 27.93
N LEU A 546 -16.00 0.82 27.21
CA LEU A 546 -16.11 0.18 25.90
C LEU A 546 -16.12 -1.33 26.15
N HIS A 547 -17.31 -1.86 26.46
CA HIS A 547 -17.51 -3.25 26.87
C HIS A 547 -16.96 -4.27 25.88
N ALA A 548 -17.07 -3.96 24.60
CA ALA A 548 -16.69 -4.85 23.52
C ALA A 548 -15.19 -4.74 23.16
N LEU A 549 -14.56 -3.63 23.57
CA LEU A 549 -13.11 -3.47 23.53
C LEU A 549 -12.41 -3.93 24.81
N ASP A 550 -13.20 -4.28 25.83
CA ASP A 550 -12.71 -4.52 27.19
C ASP A 550 -11.80 -3.37 27.65
N ALA A 551 -12.26 -2.14 27.43
CA ALA A 551 -11.50 -0.93 27.71
C ALA A 551 -12.30 0.02 28.58
N GLN A 552 -11.64 0.58 29.59
CA GLN A 552 -12.20 1.64 30.41
C GLN A 552 -11.43 2.91 30.13
N LEU A 553 -12.12 3.91 29.58
CA LEU A 553 -11.58 5.24 29.40
C LEU A 553 -11.79 6.03 30.69
N LEU A 554 -10.68 6.34 31.35
CA LEU A 554 -10.66 7.25 32.47
C LEU A 554 -10.39 8.67 31.98
N GLN A 555 -11.23 9.60 32.38
CA GLN A 555 -11.07 11.03 32.15
C GLN A 555 -10.36 11.65 33.35
N LEU A 556 -9.33 12.45 33.08
CA LEU A 556 -8.83 13.42 34.05
C LEU A 556 -8.60 14.76 33.38
N GLN A 557 -8.76 15.83 34.16
CA GLN A 557 -8.55 17.19 33.72
C GLN A 557 -7.30 17.74 34.42
N ILE A 558 -6.21 17.96 33.67
CA ILE A 558 -5.04 18.65 34.22
C ILE A 558 -5.33 20.14 34.18
N ARG A 559 -5.27 20.80 35.34
CA ARG A 559 -5.41 22.26 35.47
C ARG A 559 -4.04 22.92 35.61
N PRO A 560 -3.86 24.18 35.18
CA PRO A 560 -2.58 24.87 35.24
C PRO A 560 -1.88 24.80 36.61
N ASP A 561 -2.65 24.91 37.70
CA ASP A 561 -2.10 24.94 39.07
C ASP A 561 -1.89 23.55 39.69
N SER A 562 -2.43 22.49 39.08
CA SER A 562 -2.35 21.13 39.63
C SER A 562 -0.97 20.46 39.44
N ALA A 563 -0.11 21.04 38.60
CA ALA A 563 1.27 20.58 38.37
C ALA A 563 2.27 21.06 39.43
N ALA A 564 1.88 22.04 40.25
CA ALA A 564 2.71 22.58 41.34
C ALA A 564 2.59 21.75 42.64
N VAL A 565 2.17 20.48 42.57
CA VAL A 565 2.21 19.57 43.70
C VAL A 565 3.68 19.27 44.01
N ARG A 566 4.22 20.11 44.90
CA ARG A 566 5.54 20.03 45.51
C ARG A 566 5.84 18.58 45.86
N ARG A 567 6.96 18.04 45.35
CA ARG A 567 7.63 16.92 46.03
C ARG A 567 7.87 17.41 47.46
N ARG A 568 7.08 16.91 48.41
CA ARG A 568 7.49 17.03 49.81
C ARG A 568 8.80 16.23 49.92
N PRO A 569 9.88 16.83 50.45
CA PRO A 569 11.16 16.16 50.59
C PRO A 569 11.05 14.87 51.41
#